data_AF-A0A418Q6X4-F1
#
_entry.id   AF-A0A418Q6X4-F1
#
_cell.length_a   1.000
_cell.length_b   1.000
_cell.length_c   1.000
_cell.angle_alpha   90.00
_cell.angle_beta   90.00
_cell.angle_gamma   90.00
#
_symmetry.space_group_name_H-M   'P 1'
#
loop_
_entity.id
_entity.type
_entity.pdbx_description
1 polymer ?
#
loop_
_entity_poly.entity_id
_entity_poly.type
_entity_poly.pdbx_seq_one_letter_code
_entity_poly.pdbx_strand_id
1 'polypeptide(L)'
;MVTDDGRMLQPQGHEGIWFETEPDDPWGKYVWRSQKFVGDPLELPVLGESEMSGTKFEGLSDDCNSEVKQRLESIGFEKRRPLEYTNLMECGFRISPEDFFADTHFWISFWHTATWKVGKEFADDEIPKGWGMSDTYTLPTSYGGHECVSLLEEYDGRAIYLSTSELGAPAELESSCKRISYMRQLVDNIS
;
A
#
# COMPACT_ATOMS: atom_id res chain seq x y z
N MET A 1 -1.94 -3.26 -22.90
CA MET A 1 -2.50 -3.95 -24.10
C MET A 1 -2.54 -5.44 -23.79
N VAL A 2 -3.68 -6.10 -23.98
CA VAL A 2 -3.80 -7.56 -23.79
C VAL A 2 -3.60 -8.23 -25.15
N THR A 3 -2.68 -9.20 -25.24
CA THR A 3 -2.45 -9.99 -26.45
C THR A 3 -3.51 -11.08 -26.62
N ASP A 4 -3.61 -11.65 -27.82
CA ASP A 4 -4.56 -12.71 -28.14
C ASP A 4 -4.39 -13.99 -27.29
N ASP A 5 -3.19 -14.20 -26.73
CA ASP A 5 -2.87 -15.29 -25.79
C ASP A 5 -3.13 -14.93 -24.31
N GLY A 6 -3.74 -13.77 -24.04
CA GLY A 6 -4.15 -13.33 -22.71
C GLY A 6 -3.07 -12.63 -21.88
N ARG A 7 -1.89 -12.35 -22.45
CA ARG A 7 -0.82 -11.64 -21.74
C ARG A 7 -1.03 -10.13 -21.72
N MET A 8 -0.69 -9.50 -20.60
CA MET A 8 -0.64 -8.05 -20.48
C MET A 8 0.77 -7.56 -20.82
N LEU A 9 0.95 -6.91 -21.97
CA LEU A 9 2.25 -6.34 -22.34
C LEU A 9 2.54 -5.11 -21.51
N GLN A 10 3.75 -5.06 -20.94
CA GLN A 10 4.26 -3.92 -20.19
C GLN A 10 4.27 -2.67 -21.07
N PRO A 11 3.62 -1.58 -20.66
CA PRO A 11 3.69 -0.30 -21.36
C PRO A 11 5.14 0.20 -21.42
N GLN A 12 5.50 0.85 -22.52
CA GLN A 12 6.82 1.47 -22.64
C GLN A 12 6.99 2.53 -21.55
N GLY A 13 8.09 2.44 -20.79
CA GLY A 13 8.39 3.36 -19.70
C GLY A 13 7.73 3.02 -18.36
N HIS A 14 7.00 1.91 -18.26
CA HIS A 14 6.53 1.41 -16.95
C HIS A 14 7.71 1.02 -16.07
N GLU A 15 7.73 1.53 -14.85
CA GLU A 15 8.73 1.19 -13.83
C GLU A 15 8.13 0.28 -12.76
N GLY A 16 8.96 -0.56 -12.15
CA GLY A 16 8.56 -1.46 -11.07
C GLY A 16 8.03 -2.81 -11.54
N ILE A 17 7.15 -3.41 -10.72
CA ILE A 17 6.66 -4.78 -10.87
C ILE A 17 5.61 -4.83 -11.98
N TRP A 18 5.78 -5.77 -12.91
CA TRP A 18 4.82 -6.07 -13.97
C TRP A 18 4.70 -7.57 -14.18
N PHE A 19 3.47 -8.03 -14.33
CA PHE A 19 3.13 -9.42 -14.60
C PHE A 19 2.44 -9.53 -15.96
N GLU A 20 3.03 -10.28 -16.89
CA GLU A 20 2.38 -10.58 -18.18
C GLU A 20 1.16 -11.50 -17.99
N THR A 21 1.22 -12.43 -17.03
CA THR A 21 0.15 -13.38 -16.69
C THR A 21 -0.13 -13.36 -15.19
N GLU A 22 -1.30 -13.83 -14.76
CA GLU A 22 -1.63 -13.92 -13.34
C GLU A 22 -0.58 -14.77 -12.60
N PRO A 23 0.10 -14.24 -11.55
CA PRO A 23 1.10 -15.00 -10.80
C PRO A 23 0.46 -15.93 -9.76
N ASP A 24 1.18 -16.95 -9.31
CA ASP A 24 0.71 -17.85 -8.24
C ASP A 24 0.73 -17.18 -6.86
N ASP A 25 1.64 -16.23 -6.66
CA ASP A 25 1.80 -15.47 -5.41
C ASP A 25 0.52 -14.66 -5.09
N PRO A 26 -0.14 -14.89 -3.94
CA PRO A 26 -1.40 -14.23 -3.60
C PRO A 26 -1.34 -12.70 -3.62
N TRP A 27 -0.22 -12.09 -3.22
CA TRP A 27 -0.04 -10.64 -3.23
C TRP A 27 0.20 -10.13 -4.66
N GLY A 28 1.01 -10.87 -5.43
CA GLY A 28 1.26 -10.60 -6.85
C GLY A 28 -0.02 -10.58 -7.69
N LYS A 29 -1.02 -11.40 -7.35
CA LYS A 29 -2.33 -11.40 -8.04
C LYS A 29 -3.03 -10.05 -8.00
N TYR A 30 -2.94 -9.32 -6.89
CA TYR A 30 -3.57 -8.01 -6.77
C TYR A 30 -2.83 -6.92 -7.54
N VAL A 31 -1.50 -7.02 -7.63
CA VAL A 31 -0.70 -6.18 -8.54
C VAL A 31 -1.10 -6.44 -9.99
N TRP A 32 -1.18 -7.70 -10.40
CA TRP A 32 -1.62 -8.07 -11.74
C TRP A 32 -3.03 -7.53 -12.04
N ARG A 33 -3.99 -7.68 -11.10
CA ARG A 33 -5.35 -7.13 -11.26
C ARG A 33 -5.38 -5.60 -11.35
N SER A 34 -4.49 -4.89 -10.66
CA SER A 34 -4.43 -3.43 -10.69
C SER A 34 -3.80 -2.87 -11.96
N GLN A 35 -3.01 -3.66 -12.71
CA GLN A 35 -2.38 -3.22 -13.97
C GLN A 35 -3.36 -2.69 -15.02
N LYS A 36 -4.66 -3.02 -14.92
CA LYS A 36 -5.72 -2.46 -15.77
C LYS A 36 -5.89 -0.94 -15.64
N PHE A 37 -5.38 -0.35 -14.56
CA PHE A 37 -5.43 1.09 -14.27
C PHE A 37 -4.17 1.84 -14.73
N VAL A 38 -3.11 1.12 -15.13
CA VAL A 38 -1.88 1.76 -15.62
C VAL A 38 -2.17 2.55 -16.89
N GLY A 39 -1.80 3.83 -16.87
CA GLY A 39 -2.11 4.80 -17.93
C GLY A 39 -3.41 5.60 -17.70
N ASP A 40 -4.08 5.39 -16.57
CA ASP A 40 -5.28 6.11 -16.13
C ASP A 40 -5.10 6.57 -14.66
N PRO A 41 -4.22 7.55 -14.37
CA PRO A 41 -3.96 7.99 -12.99
C PRO A 41 -5.16 8.71 -12.37
N LEU A 42 -5.31 8.64 -11.04
CA LEU A 42 -6.28 9.41 -10.28
C LEU A 42 -5.70 10.75 -9.84
N GLU A 43 -6.42 11.83 -10.10
CA GLU A 43 -6.16 13.11 -9.44
C GLU A 43 -6.79 13.09 -8.04
N LEU A 44 -6.04 12.66 -7.04
CA LEU A 44 -6.53 12.63 -5.66
C LEU A 44 -6.70 14.05 -5.11
N PRO A 45 -7.85 14.35 -4.47
CA PRO A 45 -7.97 15.60 -3.74
C PRO A 45 -7.03 15.58 -2.53
N VAL A 46 -6.70 16.77 -2.04
CA VAL A 46 -5.98 16.92 -0.78
C VAL A 46 -6.95 16.97 0.39
N LEU A 47 -6.51 16.49 1.54
CA LEU A 47 -7.24 16.56 2.80
C LEU A 47 -7.41 18.01 3.24
N GLY A 48 -8.59 18.33 3.77
CA GLY A 48 -8.90 19.61 4.41
C GLY A 48 -8.78 19.55 5.94
N GLU A 49 -9.30 20.57 6.61
CA GLU A 49 -9.43 20.58 8.07
C GLU A 49 -10.39 19.49 8.55
N SER A 50 -9.96 18.72 9.54
CA SER A 50 -10.78 17.70 10.23
C SER A 50 -11.29 18.21 11.57
N GLU A 51 -12.49 17.79 11.97
CA GLU A 51 -13.02 18.06 13.31
C GLU A 51 -12.14 17.45 14.42
N MET A 52 -11.53 16.28 14.18
CA MET A 52 -10.74 15.56 15.18
C MET A 52 -9.26 15.92 15.15
N SER A 53 -8.72 16.14 13.94
CA SER A 53 -7.28 16.35 13.72
C SER A 53 -6.93 17.80 13.40
N GLY A 54 -7.92 18.68 13.22
CA GLY A 54 -7.70 20.05 12.78
C GLY A 54 -7.00 20.08 11.42
N THR A 55 -6.03 20.97 11.27
CA THR A 55 -5.24 21.17 10.04
C THR A 55 -4.05 20.21 9.89
N LYS A 56 -3.93 19.21 10.78
CA LYS A 56 -2.72 18.39 10.87
C LYS A 56 -2.40 17.55 9.65
N PHE A 57 -3.41 17.19 8.85
CA PHE A 57 -3.23 16.44 7.61
C PHE A 57 -3.54 17.28 6.37
N GLU A 58 -3.82 18.57 6.55
CA GLU A 58 -4.25 19.45 5.47
C GLU A 58 -3.21 19.53 4.34
N GLY A 59 -3.62 19.27 3.11
CA GLY A 59 -2.72 19.31 1.95
C GLY A 59 -2.04 17.98 1.60
N LEU A 60 -2.12 16.95 2.45
CA LEU A 60 -1.74 15.58 2.07
C LEU A 60 -2.81 14.98 1.16
N SER A 61 -2.43 14.02 0.30
CA SER A 61 -3.39 13.28 -0.53
C SER A 61 -4.43 12.49 0.30
N ASP A 62 -5.68 12.48 -0.18
CA ASP A 62 -6.78 11.73 0.43
C ASP A 62 -6.83 10.29 -0.10
N ASP A 63 -5.97 9.41 0.42
CA ASP A 63 -6.01 7.96 0.08
C ASP A 63 -7.30 7.26 0.57
N CYS A 64 -8.10 7.94 1.40
CA CYS A 64 -9.43 7.50 1.80
C CYS A 64 -10.51 7.79 0.75
N ASN A 65 -10.16 8.48 -0.34
CA ASN A 65 -11.11 8.96 -1.35
C ASN A 65 -11.99 7.83 -1.93
N SER A 66 -13.21 8.18 -2.32
CA SER A 66 -14.16 7.23 -2.90
C SER A 66 -13.68 6.57 -4.20
N GLU A 67 -12.86 7.24 -5.01
CA GLU A 67 -12.35 6.69 -6.28
C GLU A 67 -11.25 5.65 -6.03
N VAL A 68 -10.32 5.92 -5.10
CA VAL A 68 -9.33 4.93 -4.61
C VAL A 68 -10.06 3.70 -4.09
N LYS A 69 -11.08 3.92 -3.25
CA LYS A 69 -11.95 2.85 -2.75
C LYS A 69 -12.56 2.03 -3.88
N GLN A 70 -13.16 2.67 -4.90
CA GLN A 70 -13.80 1.97 -6.01
C GLN A 70 -12.80 1.13 -6.81
N ARG A 71 -11.58 1.66 -7.06
CA ARG A 71 -10.54 0.91 -7.76
C ARG A 71 -10.12 -0.33 -6.96
N LEU A 72 -9.88 -0.17 -5.66
CA LEU A 72 -9.55 -1.27 -4.73
C LEU A 72 -10.67 -2.31 -4.63
N GLU A 73 -11.94 -1.88 -4.52
CA GLU A 73 -13.10 -2.77 -4.51
C GLU A 73 -13.21 -3.58 -5.82
N SER A 74 -12.92 -2.96 -6.96
CA SER A 74 -12.96 -3.63 -8.26
C SER A 74 -11.89 -4.72 -8.45
N ILE A 75 -10.89 -4.81 -7.56
CA ILE A 75 -9.84 -5.83 -7.59
C ILE A 75 -9.89 -6.78 -6.37
N GLY A 76 -10.90 -6.61 -5.50
CA GLY A 76 -11.23 -7.56 -4.43
C GLY A 76 -10.98 -7.08 -3.00
N PHE A 77 -10.67 -5.80 -2.78
CA PHE A 77 -10.51 -5.24 -1.43
C PHE A 77 -11.82 -4.65 -0.90
N GLU A 78 -12.03 -4.74 0.40
CA GLU A 78 -13.10 -4.08 1.12
C GLU A 78 -12.55 -2.94 1.96
N LYS A 79 -13.19 -1.76 1.89
CA LYS A 79 -12.83 -0.63 2.75
C LYS A 79 -13.16 -0.94 4.22
N ARG A 80 -12.18 -0.74 5.09
CA ARG A 80 -12.40 -0.70 6.54
C ARG A 80 -12.89 0.67 6.94
N ARG A 81 -13.53 0.73 8.11
CA ARG A 81 -13.84 2.03 8.72
C ARG A 81 -12.51 2.77 8.94
N PRO A 82 -12.36 4.01 8.45
CA PRO A 82 -11.16 4.78 8.73
C PRO A 82 -11.03 4.99 10.23
N LEU A 83 -9.80 4.97 10.71
CA LEU A 83 -9.49 5.37 12.08
C LEU A 83 -8.89 6.76 12.02
N GLU A 84 -9.32 7.62 12.93
CA GLU A 84 -8.76 8.95 13.05
C GLU A 84 -8.51 9.24 14.53
N TYR A 85 -7.34 9.80 14.78
CA TYR A 85 -6.85 10.25 16.06
C TYR A 85 -6.10 11.56 15.85
N THR A 86 -5.90 12.30 16.94
CA THR A 86 -5.28 13.62 16.94
C THR A 86 -3.94 13.73 16.19
N ASN A 87 -3.15 12.66 16.01
CA ASN A 87 -1.90 12.68 15.23
C ASN A 87 -1.76 11.53 14.23
N LEU A 88 -2.83 10.75 14.03
CA LEU A 88 -2.82 9.59 13.15
C LEU A 88 -4.18 9.44 12.46
N MET A 89 -4.19 9.37 11.13
CA MET A 89 -5.34 8.89 10.36
C MET A 89 -4.94 7.60 9.64
N GLU A 90 -5.82 6.61 9.64
CA GLU A 90 -5.64 5.34 8.96
C GLU A 90 -6.77 5.10 7.95
N CYS A 91 -6.42 4.94 6.68
CA CYS A 91 -7.30 4.42 5.65
C CYS A 91 -6.95 2.95 5.42
N GLY A 92 -7.76 2.04 5.98
CA GLY A 92 -7.52 0.60 5.86
C GLY A 92 -8.39 -0.06 4.79
N PHE A 93 -7.82 -1.04 4.09
CA PHE A 93 -8.56 -1.97 3.23
C PHE A 93 -8.16 -3.40 3.57
N ARG A 94 -9.08 -4.33 3.40
CA ARG A 94 -8.84 -5.75 3.68
C ARG A 94 -9.34 -6.60 2.53
N ILE A 95 -8.76 -7.77 2.34
CA ILE A 95 -9.42 -8.84 1.62
C ILE A 95 -10.06 -9.74 2.66
N SER A 96 -11.38 -9.93 2.52
CA SER A 96 -12.11 -10.95 3.26
C SER A 96 -12.48 -12.04 2.24
N PRO A 97 -11.72 -13.13 2.13
CA PRO A 97 -12.20 -14.27 1.35
C PRO A 97 -13.56 -14.72 1.90
N GLU A 98 -14.42 -15.27 1.04
CA GLU A 98 -15.71 -15.84 1.46
C GLU A 98 -15.51 -16.95 2.52
N ASP A 99 -14.35 -17.59 2.51
CA ASP A 99 -13.89 -18.52 3.53
C ASP A 99 -12.91 -17.82 4.51
N PHE A 100 -13.38 -17.56 5.73
CA PHE A 100 -12.58 -16.96 6.80
C PHE A 100 -11.35 -17.81 7.19
N PHE A 101 -11.29 -19.08 6.79
CA PHE A 101 -10.14 -19.96 7.00
C PHE A 101 -9.25 -20.12 5.76
N ALA A 102 -9.57 -19.45 4.65
CA ALA A 102 -8.62 -19.36 3.55
C ALA A 102 -7.38 -18.58 4.01
N ASP A 103 -6.20 -19.11 3.67
CA ASP A 103 -4.86 -18.65 4.04
C ASP A 103 -4.48 -17.26 3.48
N THR A 104 -5.43 -16.35 3.28
CA THR A 104 -5.23 -15.08 2.55
C THR A 104 -6.06 -13.92 3.13
N HIS A 105 -5.91 -13.67 4.43
CA HIS A 105 -6.45 -12.47 5.07
C HIS A 105 -5.38 -11.38 5.09
N PHE A 106 -5.40 -10.50 4.09
CA PHE A 106 -4.42 -9.42 3.93
C PHE A 106 -5.04 -8.05 4.15
N TRP A 107 -4.33 -7.18 4.85
CA TRP A 107 -4.72 -5.79 5.07
C TRP A 107 -3.68 -4.86 4.46
N ILE A 108 -4.15 -3.76 3.89
CA ILE A 108 -3.33 -2.61 3.54
C ILE A 108 -3.83 -1.40 4.34
N SER A 109 -2.91 -0.60 4.82
CA SER A 109 -3.22 0.60 5.60
C SER A 109 -2.38 1.77 5.13
N PHE A 110 -3.03 2.89 4.83
CA PHE A 110 -2.40 4.18 4.61
C PHE A 110 -2.45 4.95 5.92
N TRP A 111 -1.29 5.31 6.46
CA TRP A 111 -1.11 6.00 7.72
C TRP A 111 -0.68 7.44 7.47
N HIS A 112 -1.57 8.40 7.68
CA HIS A 112 -1.24 9.82 7.69
C HIS A 112 -0.76 10.19 9.08
N THR A 113 0.46 10.71 9.17
CA THR A 113 1.13 11.00 10.43
C THR A 113 1.52 12.47 10.49
N ALA A 114 1.18 13.12 11.61
CA ALA A 114 1.47 14.55 11.79
C ALA A 114 2.79 14.79 12.53
N THR A 115 3.25 13.81 13.30
CA THR A 115 4.37 13.95 14.23
C THR A 115 5.36 12.79 14.19
N TRP A 116 4.99 11.69 13.54
CA TRP A 116 5.82 10.50 13.49
C TRP A 116 6.47 10.39 12.11
N LYS A 117 7.80 10.52 12.09
CA LYS A 117 8.62 10.22 10.92
C LYS A 117 9.45 8.99 11.21
N VAL A 118 9.44 8.05 10.28
CA VAL A 118 10.37 6.94 10.32
C VAL A 118 11.74 7.49 9.94
N GLY A 119 12.64 7.55 10.93
CA GLY A 119 13.99 8.07 10.73
C GLY A 119 14.84 7.15 9.85
N LYS A 120 15.92 7.68 9.28
CA LYS A 120 16.85 6.90 8.43
C LYS A 120 17.51 5.74 9.17
N GLU A 121 17.54 5.79 10.49
CA GLU A 121 18.00 4.69 11.35
C GLU A 121 17.12 3.43 11.26
N PHE A 122 15.92 3.55 10.70
CA PHE A 122 15.02 2.43 10.39
C PHE A 122 15.04 2.05 8.90
N ALA A 123 15.84 2.73 8.07
CA ALA A 123 16.11 2.28 6.72
C ALA A 123 17.06 1.09 6.80
N ASP A 124 16.59 -0.08 6.35
CA ASP A 124 17.36 -1.31 6.45
C ASP A 124 18.09 -1.60 5.13
N ASP A 125 19.42 -1.58 5.17
CA ASP A 125 20.29 -1.87 4.03
C ASP A 125 20.21 -3.35 3.59
N GLU A 126 19.62 -4.24 4.41
CA GLU A 126 19.40 -5.65 4.09
C GLU A 126 18.20 -5.90 3.18
N ILE A 127 17.34 -4.89 2.96
CA ILE A 127 16.24 -4.99 1.99
C ILE A 127 16.85 -5.08 0.58
N PRO A 128 16.52 -6.11 -0.23
CA PRO A 128 17.06 -6.25 -1.57
C PRO A 128 16.81 -5.02 -2.44
N LYS A 129 17.89 -4.30 -2.80
CA LYS A 129 17.85 -3.10 -3.66
C LYS A 129 17.18 -3.32 -5.03
N GLY A 130 17.02 -4.58 -5.45
CA GLY A 130 16.36 -4.98 -6.70
C GLY A 130 14.83 -4.92 -6.69
N TRP A 131 14.19 -4.61 -5.57
CA TRP A 131 12.73 -4.54 -5.47
C TRP A 131 12.16 -3.12 -5.67
N GLY A 132 12.99 -2.13 -6.00
CA GLY A 132 12.52 -0.75 -6.27
C GLY A 132 12.08 0.01 -5.03
N MET A 133 12.65 -0.31 -3.87
CA MET A 133 12.13 0.07 -2.54
C MET A 133 12.89 1.22 -1.87
N SER A 134 13.28 2.27 -2.59
CA SER A 134 14.08 3.39 -2.04
C SER A 134 13.46 4.05 -0.81
N ASP A 135 12.13 3.95 -0.68
CA ASP A 135 11.33 4.58 0.36
C ASP A 135 10.61 3.53 1.22
N THR A 136 11.29 2.41 1.53
CA THR A 136 10.82 1.42 2.51
C THR A 136 11.68 1.42 3.76
N TYR A 137 11.02 1.30 4.90
CA TYR A 137 11.62 1.28 6.23
C TYR A 137 11.15 0.06 7.00
N THR A 138 12.01 -0.39 7.92
CA THR A 138 11.75 -1.53 8.80
C THR A 138 11.47 -1.02 10.20
N LEU A 139 10.29 -1.33 10.74
CA LEU A 139 9.85 -0.88 12.05
C LEU A 139 9.77 -2.04 13.04
N PRO A 140 10.24 -1.88 14.28
CA PRO A 140 10.06 -2.89 15.31
C PRO A 140 8.59 -2.99 15.70
N THR A 141 8.07 -4.21 15.78
CA THR A 141 6.69 -4.47 16.23
C THR A 141 6.65 -4.76 17.73
N SER A 142 5.50 -4.51 18.37
CA SER A 142 5.28 -4.77 19.80
C SER A 142 5.35 -6.25 20.18
N TYR A 143 5.36 -7.15 19.20
CA TYR A 143 5.40 -8.61 19.39
C TYR A 143 6.79 -9.22 19.15
N GLY A 144 7.84 -8.40 19.01
CA GLY A 144 9.23 -8.87 18.89
C GLY A 144 9.65 -9.28 17.47
N GLY A 145 9.10 -8.62 16.46
CA GLY A 145 9.52 -8.76 15.05
C GLY A 145 9.73 -7.40 14.41
N HIS A 146 9.81 -7.41 13.08
CA HIS A 146 9.86 -6.20 12.28
C HIS A 146 8.77 -6.21 11.22
N GLU A 147 8.23 -5.04 10.88
CA GLU A 147 7.31 -4.83 9.76
C GLU A 147 7.94 -3.86 8.76
N CYS A 148 7.63 -4.03 7.48
CA CYS A 148 8.06 -3.09 6.45
C CYS A 148 6.94 -2.11 6.12
N VAL A 149 7.28 -0.82 6.09
CA VAL A 149 6.39 0.28 5.69
C VAL A 149 7.02 1.07 4.56
N SER A 150 6.22 1.58 3.64
CA SER A 150 6.71 2.43 2.55
C SER A 150 6.21 3.85 2.69
N LEU A 151 7.10 4.84 2.61
CA LEU A 151 6.73 6.25 2.57
C LEU A 151 6.18 6.61 1.19
N LEU A 152 4.90 6.98 1.12
CA LEU A 152 4.23 7.39 -0.12
C LEU A 152 4.45 8.88 -0.41
N GLU A 153 4.27 9.71 0.61
CA GLU A 153 4.31 11.17 0.50
C GLU A 153 4.91 11.78 1.77
N GLU A 154 5.73 12.82 1.64
CA GLU A 154 6.17 13.66 2.77
C GLU A 154 5.98 15.14 2.42
N TYR A 155 5.28 15.88 3.29
CA TYR A 155 5.05 17.31 3.12
C TYR A 155 5.01 18.05 4.46
N ASP A 156 5.88 19.06 4.59
CA ASP A 156 5.96 19.97 5.74
C ASP A 156 5.91 19.26 7.11
N GLY A 157 6.79 18.28 7.33
CA GLY A 157 6.85 17.58 8.62
C GLY A 157 5.90 16.39 8.74
N ARG A 158 5.01 16.18 7.78
CA ARG A 158 3.95 15.16 7.79
C ARG A 158 4.21 14.12 6.71
N ALA A 159 3.68 12.92 6.89
CA ALA A 159 3.95 11.82 5.98
C ALA A 159 2.75 10.88 5.83
N ILE A 160 2.72 10.18 4.70
CA ILE A 160 1.82 9.06 4.44
C ILE A 160 2.67 7.80 4.32
N TYR A 161 2.41 6.81 5.17
CA TYR A 161 3.05 5.50 5.08
C TYR A 161 2.04 4.45 4.64
N LEU A 162 2.45 3.58 3.73
CA LEU A 162 1.79 2.33 3.43
C LEU A 162 2.33 1.26 4.39
N SER A 163 1.45 0.45 4.96
CA SER A 163 1.84 -0.80 5.62
C SER A 163 0.95 -1.96 5.18
N THR A 164 1.40 -3.17 5.49
CA THR A 164 0.66 -4.39 5.24
C THR A 164 0.63 -5.28 6.48
N SER A 165 -0.44 -6.03 6.64
CA SER A 165 -0.49 -7.11 7.64
C SER A 165 -1.22 -8.32 7.09
N GLU A 166 -0.89 -9.49 7.65
CA GLU A 166 -1.55 -10.76 7.35
C GLU A 166 -1.92 -11.43 8.66
N LEU A 167 -3.11 -12.02 8.73
CA LEU A 167 -3.50 -12.84 9.87
C LEU A 167 -2.88 -14.24 9.73
N GLY A 168 -1.96 -14.58 10.65
CA GLY A 168 -1.36 -15.91 10.72
C GLY A 168 0.16 -15.87 10.68
N ALA A 169 0.78 -15.97 11.86
CA ALA A 169 2.21 -15.91 12.15
C ALA A 169 2.94 -14.60 11.76
N PRO A 170 3.97 -14.16 12.51
CA PRO A 170 4.82 -13.05 12.09
C PRO A 170 5.50 -13.43 10.78
N ALA A 171 5.34 -12.60 9.75
CA ALA A 171 6.11 -12.78 8.52
C ALA A 171 7.59 -12.56 8.82
N GLU A 172 8.47 -13.38 8.23
CA GLU A 172 9.89 -13.06 8.15
C GLU A 172 10.05 -11.69 7.48
N LEU A 173 11.06 -10.92 7.89
CA LEU A 173 11.27 -9.54 7.43
C LEU A 173 11.28 -9.43 5.90
N GLU A 174 11.98 -10.34 5.23
CA GLU A 174 12.04 -10.42 3.77
C GLU A 174 10.64 -10.60 3.15
N SER A 175 9.80 -11.45 3.74
CA SER A 175 8.41 -11.65 3.28
C SER A 175 7.57 -10.40 3.51
N SER A 176 7.70 -9.73 4.67
CA SER A 176 7.02 -8.45 4.94
C SER A 176 7.41 -7.38 3.92
N CYS A 177 8.70 -7.26 3.62
CA CYS A 177 9.23 -6.30 2.66
C CYS A 177 8.85 -6.64 1.21
N LYS A 178 8.73 -7.92 0.86
CA LYS A 178 8.22 -8.31 -0.45
C LYS A 178 6.75 -7.91 -0.63
N ARG A 179 5.96 -8.00 0.44
CA ARG A 179 4.54 -7.62 0.40
C ARG A 179 4.39 -6.12 0.27
N ILE A 180 5.20 -5.33 0.99
CA ILE A 180 5.12 -3.89 0.88
C ILE A 180 5.53 -3.40 -0.52
N SER A 181 6.46 -4.06 -1.22
CA SER A 181 6.79 -3.70 -2.60
C SER A 181 5.64 -4.02 -3.57
N TYR A 182 4.97 -5.17 -3.42
CA TYR A 182 3.74 -5.43 -4.17
C TYR A 182 2.67 -4.40 -3.89
N MET A 183 2.44 -4.04 -2.64
CA MET A 183 1.41 -3.07 -2.31
C MET A 183 1.78 -1.66 -2.77
N ARG A 184 3.06 -1.30 -2.77
CA ARG A 184 3.51 -0.04 -3.36
C ARG A 184 3.21 -0.01 -4.85
N GLN A 185 3.57 -1.05 -5.60
CA GLN A 185 3.20 -1.15 -7.01
C GLN A 185 1.68 -1.09 -7.22
N LEU A 186 0.92 -1.75 -6.35
CA LEU A 186 -0.54 -1.72 -6.41
C LEU A 186 -1.05 -0.30 -6.27
N VAL A 187 -0.54 0.46 -5.30
CA VAL A 187 -0.87 1.88 -5.08
C VAL A 187 -0.50 2.69 -6.32
N ASP A 188 0.73 2.59 -6.81
CA ASP A 188 1.19 3.32 -8.00
C ASP A 188 0.37 2.98 -9.27
N ASN A 189 -0.23 1.80 -9.35
CA ASN A 189 -1.13 1.44 -10.44
C ASN A 189 -2.52 2.09 -10.29
N ILE A 190 -3.02 2.28 -9.07
CA ILE A 190 -4.39 2.77 -8.81
C ILE A 190 -4.49 4.28 -8.60
N SER A 191 -3.42 4.95 -8.16
CA SER A 191 -3.34 6.39 -7.92
C SER A 191 -2.46 7.05 -8.97
#